data_AF-A0A661V1E1-F1
#
_entry.id   AF-A0A661V1E1-F1
#
_cell.length_a   1.000
_cell.length_b   1.000
_cell.length_c   1.000
_cell.angle_alpha   90.00
_cell.angle_beta   90.00
_cell.angle_gamma   90.00
#
_symmetry.space_group_name_H-M   'P 1'
#
loop_
_entity.id
_entity.type
_entity.pdbx_description
1 polymer ?
#
loop_
_entity_poly.entity_id
_entity_poly.type
_entity_poly.pdbx_seq_one_letter_code
_entity_poly.pdbx_strand_id
1 'polypeptide(L)' 'MVSNLVAAAFGVFTLALGVWAIVDPSSFFDNIADWPPYNRHFIHDLGAFQIALGATLIFALIWRSDAVLVALGG' A
#
# COMPACT_ATOMS: atom_id res chain seq x y z
N MET A 1 -9.98 14.45 -13.81
CA MET A 1 -8.60 14.97 -13.65
C MET A 1 -8.15 14.93 -12.19
N VAL A 2 -8.90 15.55 -11.25
CA VAL A 2 -8.59 15.51 -9.81
C VAL A 2 -8.51 14.08 -9.25
N SER A 3 -9.48 13.22 -9.58
CA SER A 3 -9.50 11.80 -9.16
C SER A 3 -8.23 11.04 -9.52
N ASN A 4 -7.65 11.31 -10.70
CA ASN A 4 -6.43 10.63 -11.15
C ASN A 4 -5.20 11.07 -10.35
N LEU A 5 -5.11 12.36 -10.01
CA LEU A 5 -4.03 12.89 -9.18
C LEU A 5 -4.14 12.34 -7.75
N VAL A 6 -5.35 12.28 -7.21
CA VAL A 6 -5.61 11.68 -5.89
C VAL A 6 -5.20 10.21 -5.90
N ALA A 7 -5.64 9.42 -6.91
CA ALA A 7 -5.27 8.02 -7.03
C ALA A 7 -3.75 7.83 -7.17
N ALA A 8 -3.06 8.67 -7.93
CA ALA A 8 -1.61 8.60 -8.08
C ALA A 8 -0.90 8.91 -6.75
N ALA A 9 -1.28 10.00 -6.09
CA ALA A 9 -0.68 10.42 -4.83
C ALA A 9 -0.88 9.39 -3.72
N PHE A 10 -2.12 8.92 -3.53
CA PHE A 10 -2.40 7.87 -2.56
C PHE A 10 -1.76 6.55 -2.96
N GLY A 11 -1.79 6.17 -4.24
CA GLY A 11 -1.17 4.92 -4.71
C GLY A 11 0.31 4.85 -4.35
N VAL A 12 1.07 5.90 -4.65
CA VAL A 12 2.50 5.98 -4.31
C VAL A 12 2.73 6.03 -2.80
N PHE A 13 1.94 6.81 -2.06
CA PHE A 13 2.07 6.94 -0.61
C PHE A 13 1.84 5.61 0.11
N THR A 14 0.74 4.92 -0.21
CA THR A 14 0.36 3.62 0.37
C THR A 14 1.40 2.54 0.03
N LEU A 15 1.89 2.51 -1.22
CA LEU A 15 2.99 1.63 -1.61
C LEU A 15 4.26 1.88 -0.80
N ALA A 16 4.66 3.14 -0.62
CA ALA A 16 5.86 3.47 0.14
C ALA A 16 5.75 3.01 1.61
N LEU A 17 4.59 3.24 2.25
CA LEU A 17 4.33 2.75 3.60
C LEU A 17 4.35 1.22 3.67
N GLY A 18 3.72 0.54 2.72
CA GLY A 18 3.69 -0.91 2.69
C GLY A 18 5.08 -1.54 2.49
N VAL A 19 5.90 -0.96 1.61
CA VAL A 19 7.30 -1.37 1.42
C VAL A 19 8.10 -1.17 2.70
N TRP A 20 7.94 -0.02 3.39
CA TRP A 20 8.62 0.22 4.66
C TRP A 20 8.22 -0.81 5.72
N ALA A 21 6.93 -1.11 5.86
CA ALA A 21 6.44 -2.13 6.79
C ALA A 21 7.00 -3.53 6.51
N ILE A 22 7.27 -3.90 5.25
CA ILE A 22 7.89 -5.20 4.92
C ILE A 22 9.41 -5.18 5.16
N VAL A 23 10.10 -4.16 4.67
CA VAL A 23 11.57 -4.09 4.66
C VAL A 23 12.15 -3.87 6.06
N ASP A 24 11.55 -2.97 6.85
CA ASP A 24 11.98 -2.68 8.22
C ASP A 24 10.75 -2.55 9.15
N PRO A 25 10.12 -3.68 9.52
CA PRO A 25 8.91 -3.69 10.34
C PRO A 25 9.13 -3.11 11.74
N SER A 26 10.34 -3.20 12.29
CA SER A 26 10.70 -2.60 13.58
C SER A 26 10.66 -1.08 13.51
N SER A 27 11.35 -0.50 12.53
CA SER A 27 11.33 0.95 12.32
C SER A 27 9.93 1.48 12.03
N PHE A 28 9.16 0.76 11.20
CA PHE A 28 7.77 1.13 10.92
C PHE A 28 6.91 1.16 12.20
N PHE A 29 7.04 0.12 13.04
CA PHE A 29 6.36 0.04 14.33
C PHE A 29 6.74 1.22 15.23
N ASP A 30 8.04 1.43 15.46
CA ASP A 30 8.54 2.44 16.40
C ASP A 30 8.19 3.89 16.00
N ASN A 31 7.94 4.16 14.71
CA ASN A 31 7.70 5.52 14.22
C ASN A 31 6.22 5.86 14.05
N ILE A 32 5.40 4.95 13.53
CA ILE A 32 4.01 5.26 13.12
C ILE A 32 2.99 4.20 13.51
N ALA A 33 3.43 3.07 14.08
CA ALA A 33 2.56 1.97 14.44
C ALA A 33 2.88 1.41 15.84
N ASP A 34 3.22 2.29 16.79
CA ASP A 34 3.62 1.93 18.14
C ASP A 34 2.39 1.55 18.99
N TRP A 35 1.94 0.31 18.79
CA TRP A 35 0.86 -0.31 19.55
C TRP A 35 1.39 -1.60 20.18
N PRO A 36 1.99 -1.55 21.39
CA PRO A 36 2.64 -2.72 21.97
C PRO A 36 1.64 -3.83 22.34
N PRO A 37 2.05 -5.11 22.24
CA PRO A 37 3.39 -5.57 21.90
C PRO A 37 3.70 -5.60 20.39
N TYR A 38 4.97 -5.42 20.03
CA TYR A 38 5.44 -5.58 18.65
C TYR A 38 5.08 -6.95 18.08
N ASN A 39 4.42 -6.96 16.92
CA ASN A 39 4.08 -8.16 16.18
C ASN A 39 4.52 -8.03 14.72
N ARG A 40 5.65 -8.65 14.38
CA ARG A 40 6.21 -8.64 13.02
C ARG A 40 5.24 -9.15 11.96
N HIS A 41 4.51 -10.23 12.25
CA HIS A 41 3.60 -10.84 11.28
C HIS A 41 2.47 -9.87 10.93
N PHE A 42 1.87 -9.24 11.95
CA PHE A 42 0.84 -8.23 11.75
C PHE A 42 1.35 -7.03 10.93
N ILE A 43 2.57 -6.55 11.19
CA ILE A 43 3.16 -5.45 10.42
C ILE A 43 3.41 -5.86 8.96
N HIS A 44 3.82 -7.11 8.71
CA HIS A 44 3.94 -7.66 7.36
C HIS A 44 2.60 -7.80 6.64
N ASP A 45 1.54 -8.23 7.34
CA ASP A 45 0.19 -8.31 6.78
C ASP A 45 -0.35 -6.92 6.40
N LEU A 46 -0.15 -5.94 7.29
CA LEU A 46 -0.45 -4.54 7.02
C LEU A 46 0.34 -4.03 5.81
N GLY A 47 1.63 -4.35 5.74
CA GLY A 47 2.51 -3.98 4.64
C GLY A 47 2.05 -4.55 3.30
N ALA A 48 1.74 -5.83 3.26
CA ALA A 48 1.23 -6.51 2.06
C ALA A 48 -0.11 -5.90 1.59
N PHE A 49 -1.02 -5.61 2.53
CA PHE A 49 -2.30 -4.96 2.21
C PHE A 49 -2.11 -3.55 1.64
N GLN A 50 -1.20 -2.76 2.21
CA GLN A 50 -0.88 -1.41 1.73
C GLN A 50 -0.25 -1.45 0.31
N ILE A 51 0.65 -2.41 0.05
CA ILE A 51 1.24 -2.61 -1.28
C ILE A 51 0.16 -2.95 -2.31
N ALA A 52 -0.70 -3.92 -2.00
CA ALA A 52 -1.83 -4.31 -2.84
C ALA A 52 -2.72 -3.10 -3.20
N LEU A 53 -3.20 -2.37 -2.18
CA LEU A 53 -4.03 -1.18 -2.37
C LEU A 53 -3.33 -0.11 -3.23
N GLY A 54 -2.05 0.18 -2.96
CA GLY A 54 -1.32 1.17 -3.72
C GLY A 54 -1.09 0.74 -5.18
N ALA A 55 -0.82 -0.55 -5.41
CA ALA A 55 -0.74 -1.13 -6.75
C ALA A 55 -2.08 -1.03 -7.49
N THR A 56 -3.20 -1.41 -6.86
CA THR A 56 -4.55 -1.28 -7.44
C THR A 56 -4.84 0.16 -7.88
N LEU A 57 -4.50 1.16 -7.06
CA LEU A 57 -4.69 2.58 -7.39
C LEU A 57 -3.86 3.02 -8.60
N ILE A 58 -2.60 2.58 -8.70
CA ILE A 58 -1.73 2.86 -9.85
C ILE A 58 -2.24 2.12 -11.09
N PHE A 59 -2.65 0.86 -10.94
CA PHE A 59 -3.13 0.02 -12.03
C PHE A 59 -4.42 0.59 -12.63
N ALA A 60 -5.31 1.14 -11.80
CA ALA A 60 -6.50 1.87 -12.24
C ALA A 60 -6.17 3.10 -13.11
N LEU A 61 -4.97 3.67 -13.04
CA LEU A 61 -4.53 4.77 -13.90
C LEU A 61 -3.96 4.30 -15.24
N ILE A 62 -3.42 3.09 -15.29
CA ILE A 62 -2.76 2.49 -16.46
C ILE A 62 -3.78 1.72 -17.31
N TRP A 63 -4.55 0.82 -16.69
CA TRP A 63 -5.50 -0.09 -17.36
C TRP A 63 -6.95 0.32 -17.12
N ARG A 64 -7.29 1.58 -17.40
CA ARG A 64 -8.61 2.17 -17.11
C ARG A 64 -9.80 1.41 -17.68
N SER A 65 -9.64 0.70 -18.78
CA SER A 65 -10.71 -0.06 -19.45
C SER A 65 -10.83 -1.51 -18.98
N ASP A 66 -9.89 -2.01 -18.17
CA ASP A 66 -9.84 -3.41 -17.74
C ASP A 66 -9.92 -3.51 -16.21
N ALA A 67 -11.15 -3.38 -15.70
CA ALA A 67 -11.40 -3.41 -14.26
C ALA A 67 -11.05 -4.77 -13.63
N VAL A 68 -11.13 -5.88 -14.39
CA VAL A 68 -10.80 -7.21 -13.89
C VAL A 68 -9.29 -7.36 -13.71
N LEU A 69 -8.49 -6.90 -14.68
CA LEU A 69 -7.03 -6.86 -14.54
C LEU A 69 -6.61 -5.99 -13.36
N VAL A 70 -7.23 -4.83 -13.19
CA VAL A 70 -6.94 -3.93 -12.05
C VAL A 70 -7.25 -4.60 -10.71
N ALA A 71 -8.39 -5.30 -10.61
CA ALA A 71 -8.85 -5.94 -9.37
C ALA A 71 -8.10 -7.23 -9.02
N LEU A 72 -7.53 -7.94 -9.99
CA LEU A 72 -6.76 -9.16 -9.76
C LEU A 72 -5.25 -8.89 -9.67
N GLY A 73 -4.77 -7.83 -10.30
CA GLY A 73 -3.34 -7.51 -10.36
C GLY A 73 -2.80 -6.81 -9.11
N GLY A 74 -3.65 -6.11 -8.36
CA GLY A 74 -3.31 -5.49 -7.08
C GLY A 74 -4.24 -6.01 -6.00
#